data_AF-A0A814JAY4-F1
#
_entry.id   AF-A0A814JAY4-F1
#
_cell.length_a   1.000
_cell.length_b   1.000
_cell.length_c   1.000
_cell.angle_alpha   90.00
_cell.angle_beta   90.00
_cell.angle_gamma   90.00
#
_symmetry.space_group_name_H-M   'P 1'
#
loop_
_entity.id
_entity.type
_entity.pdbx_description
1 polymer ?
#
loop_
_entity_poly.entity_id
_entity_poly.type
_entity_poly.pdbx_seq_one_letter_code
_entity_poly.pdbx_strand_id
1 'polypeptide(L)'
;MEKTNSKSSVPFWRLIRIAVTVLGFFGMIAHYSQKVNVGIALVCMVNHSAIEQNKLNSTTLITHIDDSCPQTNSTNHIEGPFIWTKTMQGIILGSYFWGYIITQIPGGYLAGRFGPRFLFGGAMIVSSLFIALMPLIAHVHWILFCILRLLVGFSHGIIWPCMTVIMAHWAPVHERGKLMGFMNAGSQAGNAFALSIGGLMCSWDFADGWPLIFYSAAVFGFVWGIIWILFYTNSPRNHRFISIQEKEYILQNTQQQLSNSNKNDFHVP
;
A
#
# COMPACT_ATOMS: atom_id res chain seq x y z
N MET A 1 -6.13 -54.71 -10.74
CA MET A 1 -4.73 -54.44 -10.34
C MET A 1 -4.30 -53.20 -11.10
N GLU A 2 -3.81 -52.10 -10.56
CA GLU A 2 -3.59 -51.58 -9.22
C GLU A 2 -3.22 -50.11 -9.48
N LYS A 3 -3.66 -49.19 -8.61
CA LYS A 3 -3.43 -47.75 -8.74
C LYS A 3 -1.95 -47.43 -8.79
N THR A 4 -1.40 -46.97 -9.92
CA THR A 4 -0.13 -46.23 -9.92
C THR A 4 -0.40 -44.79 -9.49
N ASN A 5 -0.62 -44.67 -8.18
CA ASN A 5 -0.60 -43.42 -7.44
C ASN A 5 0.84 -42.91 -7.38
N SER A 6 1.30 -42.27 -8.46
CA SER A 6 2.56 -41.52 -8.47
C SER A 6 2.23 -40.03 -8.45
N LYS A 7 1.59 -39.57 -7.37
CA LYS A 7 1.72 -38.16 -6.97
C LYS A 7 3.17 -37.99 -6.50
N SER A 8 4.09 -37.72 -7.42
CA SER A 8 5.35 -37.07 -7.04
C SER A 8 4.99 -35.65 -6.61
N SER A 9 4.54 -35.50 -5.37
CA SER A 9 4.23 -34.20 -4.80
C SER A 9 5.55 -33.44 -4.70
N VAL A 10 5.77 -32.49 -5.61
CA VAL A 10 6.79 -31.47 -5.41
C VAL A 10 6.61 -30.92 -3.99
N PRO A 11 7.67 -30.89 -3.17
CA PRO A 11 7.53 -30.46 -1.79
C PRO A 11 6.94 -29.06 -1.77
N PHE A 12 5.96 -28.83 -0.89
CA PHE A 12 5.17 -27.61 -0.82
C PHE A 12 6.02 -26.33 -0.88
N TRP A 13 7.17 -26.31 -0.20
CA TRP A 13 8.14 -25.20 -0.18
C TRP A 13 8.92 -24.95 -1.48
N ARG A 14 8.89 -25.85 -2.47
CA ARG A 14 9.51 -25.66 -3.79
C ARG A 14 8.55 -25.11 -4.85
N LEU A 15 7.31 -24.79 -4.49
CA LEU A 15 6.31 -24.26 -5.42
C LEU A 15 6.56 -22.78 -5.71
N ILE A 16 6.77 -22.45 -6.97
CA ILE A 16 7.02 -21.06 -7.39
C ILE A 16 5.82 -20.16 -7.06
N ARG A 17 4.59 -20.72 -7.03
CA ARG A 17 3.38 -19.99 -6.63
C ARG A 17 3.50 -19.41 -5.21
N ILE A 18 4.12 -20.14 -4.29
CA ILE A 18 4.25 -19.71 -2.90
C ILE A 18 5.26 -18.58 -2.82
N ALA A 19 6.37 -18.67 -3.56
CA ALA A 19 7.33 -17.58 -3.67
C ALA A 19 6.67 -16.29 -4.23
N VAL A 20 5.83 -16.41 -5.27
CA VAL A 20 5.05 -15.27 -5.79
C VAL A 20 4.09 -14.70 -4.74
N THR A 21 3.41 -15.57 -3.99
CA THR A 21 2.46 -15.16 -2.95
C THR A 21 3.18 -14.46 -1.78
N VAL A 22 4.33 -14.98 -1.36
CA VAL A 22 5.19 -14.37 -0.33
C VAL A 22 5.74 -13.03 -0.80
N LEU A 23 6.21 -12.95 -2.05
CA LEU A 23 6.68 -11.69 -2.63
C LEU A 23 5.56 -10.64 -2.67
N GLY A 24 4.34 -11.05 -3.05
CA GLY A 24 3.16 -10.21 -3.01
C GLY A 24 2.75 -9.80 -1.59
N PHE A 25 2.94 -10.67 -0.58
CA PHE A 25 2.71 -10.34 0.82
C PHE A 25 3.61 -9.18 1.28
N PHE A 26 4.91 -9.25 0.99
CA PHE A 26 5.83 -8.14 1.25
C PHE A 26 5.49 -6.88 0.45
N GLY A 27 4.95 -7.04 -0.76
CA GLY A 27 4.44 -5.92 -1.56
C GLY A 27 3.28 -5.22 -0.90
N MET A 28 2.37 -5.98 -0.29
CA MET A 28 1.26 -5.42 0.46
C MET A 28 1.70 -4.74 1.74
N ILE A 29 2.73 -5.25 2.41
CA ILE A 29 3.37 -4.55 3.53
C ILE A 29 3.91 -3.20 3.05
N ALA A 30 4.68 -3.17 1.95
CA ALA A 30 5.27 -1.94 1.43
C ALA A 30 4.21 -0.92 1.01
N HIS A 31 3.22 -1.34 0.24
CA HIS A 31 2.11 -0.51 -0.21
C HIS A 31 1.34 0.10 0.98
N TYR A 32 0.95 -0.71 1.97
CA TYR A 32 0.17 -0.19 3.09
C TYR A 32 1.01 0.68 4.02
N SER A 33 2.30 0.39 4.19
CA SER A 33 3.23 1.28 4.91
C SER A 33 3.30 2.66 4.25
N GLN A 34 3.40 2.71 2.92
CA GLN A 34 3.35 3.95 2.13
C GLN A 34 1.98 4.63 2.17
N LYS A 35 0.90 3.89 2.33
CA LYS A 35 -0.45 4.46 2.42
C LYS A 35 -0.65 5.20 3.75
N VAL A 36 -0.22 4.63 4.87
CA VAL A 36 -0.46 5.20 6.21
C VAL A 36 0.59 6.22 6.65
N ASN A 37 1.72 6.32 5.96
CA ASN A 37 2.85 7.18 6.32
C ASN A 37 2.47 8.64 6.68
N VAL A 38 1.62 9.30 5.89
CA VAL A 38 1.20 10.68 6.13
C VAL A 38 0.33 10.78 7.37
N GLY A 39 -0.53 9.81 7.63
CA GLY A 39 -1.36 9.81 8.84
C GLY A 39 -0.51 9.76 10.11
N ILE A 40 0.57 8.97 10.07
CA ILE A 40 1.52 8.87 11.18
C ILE A 40 2.37 10.14 11.27
N ALA A 41 2.92 10.60 10.15
CA ALA A 41 3.76 11.79 10.13
C ALA A 41 3.02 13.05 10.60
N LEU A 42 1.72 13.18 10.32
CA LEU A 42 0.92 14.32 10.79
C LEU A 42 0.91 14.49 12.31
N VAL A 43 1.06 13.41 13.07
CA VAL A 43 1.15 13.47 14.54
C VAL A 43 2.39 14.25 14.98
N CYS A 44 3.46 14.19 14.19
CA CYS A 44 4.77 14.74 14.52
C CYS A 44 5.08 16.02 13.71
N MET A 45 4.37 16.25 12.60
CA MET A 45 4.49 17.43 11.74
C MET A 45 3.66 18.62 12.23
N VAL A 46 2.57 18.37 12.98
CA VAL A 46 1.62 19.41 13.35
C VAL A 46 1.91 19.95 14.74
N ASN A 47 1.94 21.28 14.87
CA ASN A 47 1.90 21.94 16.17
C ASN A 47 0.47 21.97 16.71
N HIS A 48 0.15 21.16 17.72
CA HIS A 48 -1.19 21.13 18.30
C HIS A 48 -1.47 22.32 19.23
N SER A 49 -0.51 22.78 20.03
CA SER A 49 -0.71 23.90 20.97
C SER A 49 -0.98 25.23 20.25
N ALA A 50 -0.26 25.52 19.16
CA ALA A 50 -0.44 26.74 18.38
C ALA A 50 -1.80 26.80 17.65
N ILE A 51 -2.37 25.65 17.30
CA ILE A 51 -3.71 25.58 16.71
C ILE A 51 -4.78 25.90 17.75
N GLU A 52 -4.63 25.38 18.97
CA GLU A 52 -5.57 25.66 20.07
C GLU A 52 -5.51 27.12 20.52
N GLN A 53 -4.30 27.71 20.61
CA GLN A 53 -4.13 29.13 20.91
C GLN A 53 -4.74 30.05 19.84
N ASN A 54 -4.57 29.76 18.55
CA ASN A 54 -5.20 30.55 17.48
C ASN A 54 -6.74 30.50 17.56
N LYS A 55 -7.30 29.34 17.93
CA LYS A 55 -8.73 29.20 18.14
C LYS A 55 -9.18 30.01 19.36
N LEU A 56 -8.42 29.97 20.46
CA LEU A 56 -8.71 30.74 21.67
C LEU A 56 -8.66 32.24 21.39
N ASN A 57 -7.59 32.76 20.76
CA ASN A 57 -7.45 34.18 20.42
C ASN A 57 -8.57 34.69 19.50
N SER A 58 -9.06 33.85 18.58
CA SER A 58 -10.22 34.18 17.74
C SER A 58 -11.53 34.24 18.54
N THR A 59 -11.60 33.54 19.68
CA THR A 59 -12.76 33.49 20.58
C THR A 59 -12.67 34.58 21.67
N THR A 60 -11.47 34.95 22.11
CA THR A 60 -11.23 36.00 23.12
C THR A 60 -11.57 37.40 22.60
N LEU A 61 -11.61 37.62 21.27
CA LEU A 61 -12.20 38.85 20.70
C LEU A 61 -13.72 38.96 20.94
N ILE A 62 -14.38 37.94 21.49
CA ILE A 62 -15.82 37.93 21.80
C ILE A 62 -16.09 38.00 23.31
N THR A 63 -15.12 37.70 24.19
CA THR A 63 -15.32 37.78 25.64
C THR A 63 -14.05 38.20 26.38
N HIS A 64 -14.03 39.47 26.82
CA HIS A 64 -13.25 39.90 27.98
C HIS A 64 -13.84 39.23 29.23
N ILE A 65 -13.35 38.06 29.63
CA ILE A 65 -13.41 37.59 31.02
C ILE A 65 -12.07 36.92 31.32
N ASP A 66 -11.31 37.56 32.21
CA ASP A 66 -10.13 37.00 32.86
C ASP A 66 -10.55 35.74 33.63
N ASP A 67 -10.17 34.56 33.13
CA ASP A 67 -10.08 33.36 33.95
C ASP A 67 -8.69 32.76 33.76
N SER A 68 -7.81 33.12 34.69
CA SER A 68 -6.48 32.54 34.87
C SER A 68 -6.59 31.07 35.28
N CYS A 69 -6.51 30.16 34.32
CA CYS A 69 -6.19 28.75 34.60
C CYS A 69 -4.67 28.57 34.74
N PRO A 70 -4.18 27.76 35.70
CA PRO A 70 -2.75 27.50 35.84
C PRO A 70 -2.26 26.75 34.61
N GLN A 71 -1.20 27.28 33.97
CA GLN A 71 -0.46 26.55 32.94
C GLN A 71 0.10 25.27 33.55
N THR A 72 -0.56 24.14 33.30
CA THR A 72 -0.01 22.82 33.62
C THR A 72 1.24 22.63 32.79
N ASN A 73 2.37 22.55 33.51
CA ASN A 73 3.71 22.23 33.06
C ASN A 73 3.73 21.49 31.72
N SER A 74 4.29 22.17 30.72
CA SER A 74 4.63 21.64 29.40
C SER A 74 5.31 20.29 29.55
N THR A 75 4.56 19.20 29.35
CA THR A 75 5.19 17.94 28.98
C THR A 75 5.93 18.24 27.69
N ASN A 76 7.24 17.97 27.66
CA ASN A 76 8.14 18.17 26.52
C ASN A 76 7.67 17.36 25.28
N HIS A 77 6.52 17.72 24.73
CA HIS A 77 6.02 17.20 23.48
C HIS A 77 6.74 17.99 22.40
N ILE A 78 7.62 17.32 21.66
CA ILE A 78 8.25 17.89 20.47
C ILE A 78 7.10 18.21 19.51
N GLU A 79 6.77 19.50 19.40
CA GLU A 79 5.71 19.95 18.51
C GLU A 79 6.25 20.14 17.11
N GLY A 80 5.47 19.72 16.10
CA GLY A 80 5.91 19.83 14.73
C GLY A 80 5.97 21.27 14.22
N PRO A 81 6.68 21.53 13.11
CA PRO A 81 6.90 22.89 12.61
C PRO A 81 5.67 23.50 11.90
N PHE A 82 4.63 22.73 11.59
CA PHE A 82 3.52 23.18 10.76
C PHE A 82 2.24 23.47 11.55
N ILE A 83 1.65 24.66 11.34
CA ILE A 83 0.35 25.04 11.91
C ILE A 83 -0.76 24.68 10.90
N TRP A 84 -0.98 23.38 10.69
CA TRP A 84 -2.07 22.91 9.81
C TRP A 84 -3.34 22.67 10.60
N THR A 85 -4.42 23.41 10.29
CA THR A 85 -5.71 23.23 10.96
C THR A 85 -6.26 21.82 10.77
N LYS A 86 -7.16 21.37 11.67
CA LYS A 86 -7.79 20.04 11.57
C LYS A 86 -8.51 19.83 10.22
N THR A 87 -9.09 20.89 9.65
CA THR A 87 -9.68 20.86 8.30
C THR A 87 -8.63 20.60 7.22
N MET A 88 -7.49 21.29 7.27
CA MET A 88 -6.38 21.06 6.33
C MET A 88 -5.84 19.63 6.43
N GLN A 89 -5.65 19.11 7.64
CA GLN A 89 -5.24 17.72 7.87
C GLN A 89 -6.23 16.76 7.21
N GLY A 90 -7.54 16.95 7.44
CA GLY A 90 -8.59 16.14 6.81
C GLY A 90 -8.52 16.16 5.28
N ILE A 91 -8.27 17.32 4.67
CA ILE A 91 -8.11 17.47 3.21
C ILE A 91 -6.84 16.75 2.73
N ILE A 92 -5.72 16.89 3.45
CA ILE A 92 -4.45 16.21 3.12
C ILE A 92 -4.64 14.69 3.13
N LEU A 93 -5.26 14.12 4.18
CA LEU A 93 -5.57 12.68 4.20
C LEU A 93 -6.55 12.29 3.08
N GLY A 94 -7.59 13.10 2.87
CA GLY A 94 -8.64 12.85 1.88
C GLY A 94 -8.17 12.87 0.42
N SER A 95 -7.21 13.73 0.08
CA SER A 95 -6.70 13.92 -1.28
C SER A 95 -6.17 12.63 -1.93
N TYR A 96 -5.62 11.71 -1.13
CA TYR A 96 -5.21 10.37 -1.57
C TYR A 96 -6.35 9.58 -2.20
N PHE A 97 -7.53 9.62 -1.58
CA PHE A 97 -8.67 8.79 -2.00
C PHE A 97 -9.26 9.23 -3.33
N TRP A 98 -9.22 10.54 -3.63
CA TRP A 98 -9.66 11.06 -4.93
C TRP A 98 -8.86 10.45 -6.08
N GLY A 99 -7.53 10.43 -5.97
CA GLY A 99 -6.68 9.77 -6.97
C GLY A 99 -6.96 8.27 -7.04
N TYR A 100 -7.04 7.61 -5.88
CA TYR A 100 -7.24 6.16 -5.78
C TYR A 100 -8.53 5.68 -6.47
N ILE A 101 -9.65 6.37 -6.25
CA ILE A 101 -10.96 6.02 -6.83
C ILE A 101 -10.94 6.13 -8.35
N ILE A 102 -10.39 7.24 -8.89
CA ILE A 102 -10.36 7.49 -10.33
C ILE A 102 -9.59 6.39 -11.07
N THR A 103 -8.47 5.93 -10.51
CA THR A 103 -7.63 4.91 -11.15
C THR A 103 -8.07 3.47 -10.95
N GLN A 104 -9.00 3.19 -10.04
CA GLN A 104 -9.41 1.80 -9.80
C GLN A 104 -10.07 1.15 -11.03
N ILE A 105 -10.99 1.86 -11.69
CA ILE A 105 -11.71 1.33 -12.85
C ILE A 105 -10.77 1.14 -14.05
N PRO A 106 -9.99 2.17 -14.48
CA PRO A 106 -9.00 1.99 -15.54
C PRO A 106 -7.92 0.96 -15.18
N GLY A 107 -7.54 0.91 -13.90
CA GLY A 107 -6.52 0.00 -13.38
C GLY A 107 -6.82 -1.47 -13.66
N GLY A 108 -8.09 -1.88 -13.61
CA GLY A 108 -8.51 -3.23 -13.99
C GLY A 108 -8.26 -3.55 -15.47
N TYR A 109 -8.62 -2.62 -16.36
CA TYR A 109 -8.35 -2.77 -17.79
C TYR A 109 -6.85 -2.81 -18.08
N LEU A 110 -6.07 -1.90 -17.49
CA LEU A 110 -4.62 -1.87 -17.66
C LEU A 110 -3.97 -3.15 -17.13
N ALA A 111 -4.39 -3.64 -15.96
CA ALA A 111 -3.87 -4.87 -15.36
C ALA A 111 -4.03 -6.10 -16.27
N GLY A 112 -5.16 -6.20 -16.98
CA GLY A 112 -5.38 -7.25 -17.97
C GLY A 112 -4.50 -7.12 -19.22
N ARG A 113 -4.24 -5.89 -19.69
CA ARG A 113 -3.52 -5.64 -20.95
C ARG A 113 -2.00 -5.63 -20.82
N PHE A 114 -1.45 -4.92 -19.84
CA PHE A 114 0.01 -4.77 -19.66
C PHE A 114 0.61 -5.79 -18.70
N GLY A 115 -0.25 -6.45 -17.91
CA GLY A 115 0.14 -7.43 -16.91
C GLY A 115 0.74 -6.80 -15.64
N PRO A 116 0.68 -7.52 -14.52
CA PRO A 116 1.03 -6.99 -13.20
C PRO A 116 2.54 -6.77 -12.96
N ARG A 117 3.44 -7.30 -13.78
CA ARG A 117 4.90 -7.13 -13.61
C ARG A 117 5.31 -5.65 -13.61
N PHE A 118 4.99 -4.94 -14.69
CA PHE A 118 5.37 -3.53 -14.83
C PHE A 118 4.38 -2.61 -14.15
N LEU A 119 3.09 -2.96 -14.10
CA LEU A 119 2.09 -2.11 -13.47
C LEU A 119 2.26 -2.06 -11.94
N PHE A 120 2.36 -3.20 -11.26
CA PHE A 120 2.48 -3.19 -9.80
C PHE A 120 3.84 -2.66 -9.36
N GLY A 121 4.94 -3.15 -9.96
CA GLY A 121 6.28 -2.66 -9.63
C GLY A 121 6.49 -1.20 -10.01
N GLY A 122 6.00 -0.78 -11.17
CA GLY A 122 6.08 0.61 -11.62
C GLY A 122 5.26 1.55 -10.74
N ALA A 123 4.04 1.17 -10.35
CA ALA A 123 3.24 1.92 -9.39
C ALA A 123 3.97 2.14 -8.06
N MET A 124 4.62 1.10 -7.52
CA MET A 124 5.38 1.18 -6.29
C MET A 124 6.62 2.08 -6.43
N ILE A 125 7.33 2.03 -7.55
CA ILE A 125 8.47 2.91 -7.80
C ILE A 125 8.01 4.37 -7.91
N VAL A 126 6.98 4.64 -8.71
CA VAL A 126 6.45 6.00 -8.92
C VAL A 126 5.89 6.58 -7.61
N SER A 127 5.11 5.80 -6.86
CA SER A 127 4.60 6.25 -5.56
C SER A 127 5.72 6.55 -4.57
N SER A 128 6.77 5.72 -4.56
CA SER A 128 7.95 5.94 -3.70
C SER A 128 8.66 7.24 -4.02
N LEU A 129 8.81 7.59 -5.29
CA LEU A 129 9.42 8.86 -5.71
C LEU A 129 8.60 10.06 -5.24
N PHE A 130 7.26 10.01 -5.40
CA PHE A 130 6.39 11.08 -4.89
C PHE A 130 6.42 11.19 -3.37
N ILE A 131 6.46 10.06 -2.65
CA ILE A 131 6.57 10.02 -1.19
C ILE A 131 7.92 10.58 -0.72
N ALA A 132 9.03 10.26 -1.39
CA ALA A 132 10.34 10.83 -1.06
C ALA A 132 10.38 12.36 -1.26
N LEU A 133 9.56 12.88 -2.17
CA LEU A 133 9.47 14.31 -2.45
C LEU A 133 8.59 15.07 -1.45
N MET A 134 7.72 14.38 -0.69
CA MET A 134 6.77 14.99 0.24
C MET A 134 7.41 15.85 1.33
N PRO A 135 8.50 15.43 2.01
CA PRO A 135 9.15 16.27 3.02
C PRO A 135 9.63 17.61 2.48
N LEU A 136 10.19 17.63 1.26
CA LEU A 136 10.65 18.87 0.64
C LEU A 136 9.47 19.81 0.35
N ILE A 137 8.38 19.27 -0.17
CA ILE A 137 7.19 20.05 -0.54
C ILE A 137 6.41 20.53 0.68
N ALA A 138 6.47 19.82 1.81
CA ALA A 138 5.81 20.23 3.05
C ALA A 138 6.26 21.63 3.52
N HIS A 139 7.54 21.97 3.32
CA HIS A 139 8.08 23.30 3.64
C HIS A 139 7.68 24.39 2.65
N VAL A 140 7.27 24.03 1.43
CA VAL A 140 6.92 24.98 0.37
C VAL A 140 5.44 25.37 0.47
N HIS A 141 4.53 24.40 0.36
CA HIS A 141 3.10 24.69 0.35
C HIS A 141 2.24 23.44 0.59
N TRP A 142 1.25 23.54 1.48
CA TRP A 142 0.36 22.41 1.83
C TRP A 142 -0.51 21.93 0.64
N ILE A 143 -0.91 22.82 -0.27
CA ILE A 143 -1.67 22.43 -1.48
C ILE A 143 -0.81 21.58 -2.42
N LEU A 144 0.47 21.91 -2.62
CA LEU A 144 1.36 21.08 -3.44
C LEU A 144 1.56 19.70 -2.79
N PHE A 145 1.59 19.64 -1.46
CA PHE A 145 1.61 18.38 -0.72
C PHE A 145 0.35 17.54 -1.00
N CYS A 146 -0.84 18.15 -1.03
CA CYS A 146 -2.08 17.48 -1.44
C CYS A 146 -2.02 16.96 -2.89
N ILE A 147 -1.42 17.71 -3.82
CA ILE A 147 -1.25 17.28 -5.21
C ILE A 147 -0.35 16.05 -5.29
N LEU A 148 0.81 16.05 -4.61
CA LEU A 148 1.66 14.85 -4.52
C LEU A 148 0.91 13.66 -3.92
N ARG A 149 0.12 13.89 -2.88
CA ARG A 149 -0.69 12.84 -2.25
C ARG A 149 -1.72 12.25 -3.20
N LEU A 150 -2.35 13.08 -4.02
CA LEU A 150 -3.29 12.66 -5.05
C LEU A 150 -2.59 11.84 -6.15
N LEU A 151 -1.36 12.22 -6.55
CA LEU A 151 -0.54 11.44 -7.49
C LEU A 151 -0.11 10.07 -6.94
N VAL A 152 0.20 9.99 -5.64
CA VAL A 152 0.42 8.72 -4.94
C VAL A 152 -0.86 7.87 -4.98
N GLY A 153 -2.02 8.48 -4.73
CA GLY A 153 -3.34 7.83 -4.84
C GLY A 153 -3.58 7.21 -6.21
N PHE A 154 -3.31 7.96 -7.28
CA PHE A 154 -3.41 7.46 -8.65
C PHE A 154 -2.50 6.24 -8.90
N SER A 155 -1.27 6.29 -8.41
CA SER A 155 -0.32 5.18 -8.56
C SER A 155 -0.80 3.95 -7.80
N HIS A 156 -1.37 4.10 -6.60
CA HIS A 156 -1.83 2.97 -5.79
C HIS A 156 -3.17 2.38 -6.25
N GLY A 157 -4.02 3.13 -6.97
CA GLY A 157 -5.34 2.65 -7.40
C GLY A 157 -5.32 1.42 -8.29
N ILE A 158 -4.20 1.13 -8.96
CA ILE A 158 -4.06 -0.03 -9.84
C ILE A 158 -3.58 -1.30 -9.10
N ILE A 159 -3.16 -1.19 -7.84
CA ILE A 159 -2.55 -2.30 -7.09
C ILE A 159 -3.58 -3.42 -6.86
N TRP A 160 -4.78 -3.09 -6.39
CA TRP A 160 -5.79 -4.10 -6.10
C TRP A 160 -6.22 -4.87 -7.36
N PRO A 161 -6.54 -4.21 -8.48
CA PRO A 161 -6.78 -4.91 -9.74
C PRO A 161 -5.60 -5.76 -10.23
N CYS A 162 -4.35 -5.31 -10.02
CA CYS A 162 -3.18 -6.14 -10.34
C CYS A 162 -3.15 -7.44 -9.53
N MET A 163 -3.47 -7.41 -8.23
CA MET A 163 -3.49 -8.63 -7.42
C MET A 163 -4.55 -9.62 -7.88
N THR A 164 -5.75 -9.17 -8.26
CA THR A 164 -6.79 -10.09 -8.74
C THR A 164 -6.34 -10.82 -10.01
N VAL A 165 -5.60 -10.13 -10.90
CA VAL A 165 -4.97 -10.69 -12.11
C VAL A 165 -3.79 -11.62 -11.76
N ILE A 166 -2.92 -11.26 -10.82
CA ILE A 166 -1.85 -12.15 -10.32
C ILE A 166 -2.45 -13.47 -9.86
N MET A 167 -3.49 -13.39 -9.02
CA MET A 167 -4.17 -14.57 -8.49
C MET A 167 -4.90 -15.37 -9.57
N ALA A 168 -5.42 -14.71 -10.62
CA ALA A 168 -6.04 -15.41 -11.74
C ALA A 168 -5.02 -16.26 -12.53
N HIS A 169 -3.77 -15.79 -12.63
CA HIS A 169 -2.73 -16.49 -13.39
C HIS A 169 -1.95 -17.53 -12.58
N TRP A 170 -1.71 -17.27 -11.29
CA TRP A 170 -0.79 -18.08 -10.49
C TRP A 170 -1.47 -19.03 -9.50
N ALA A 171 -2.72 -18.75 -9.11
CA ALA A 171 -3.40 -19.53 -8.07
C ALA A 171 -4.42 -20.52 -8.64
N PRO A 172 -4.37 -21.80 -8.23
CA PRO A 172 -5.44 -22.77 -8.50
C PRO A 172 -6.74 -22.34 -7.82
N VAL A 173 -7.88 -22.69 -8.41
CA VAL A 173 -9.22 -22.26 -7.98
C VAL A 173 -9.49 -22.50 -6.50
N HIS A 174 -9.18 -23.71 -6.04
CA HIS A 174 -9.46 -24.19 -4.69
C HIS A 174 -8.52 -23.59 -3.63
N GLU A 175 -7.38 -23.03 -4.03
CA GLU A 175 -6.41 -22.38 -3.15
C GLU A 175 -6.40 -20.85 -3.30
N ARG A 176 -7.04 -20.31 -4.34
CA ARG A 176 -7.02 -18.89 -4.70
C ARG A 176 -7.45 -17.99 -3.53
N GLY A 177 -8.52 -18.37 -2.83
CA GLY A 177 -8.99 -17.63 -1.65
C GLY A 177 -7.95 -17.61 -0.52
N LYS A 178 -7.29 -18.73 -0.25
CA LYS A 178 -6.27 -18.84 0.81
C LYS A 178 -5.04 -18.00 0.50
N LEU A 179 -4.53 -18.11 -0.74
CA LEU A 179 -3.36 -17.36 -1.18
C LEU A 179 -3.65 -15.85 -1.25
N MET A 180 -4.86 -15.46 -1.67
CA MET A 180 -5.29 -14.05 -1.70
C MET A 180 -5.43 -13.50 -0.28
N GLY A 181 -6.02 -14.28 0.63
CA GLY A 181 -6.12 -13.93 2.04
C GLY A 181 -4.75 -13.77 2.68
N PHE A 182 -3.81 -14.68 2.41
CA PHE A 182 -2.43 -14.56 2.87
C PHE A 182 -1.77 -13.29 2.35
N MET A 183 -1.85 -13.02 1.05
CA MET A 183 -1.27 -11.80 0.45
C MET A 183 -1.88 -10.53 1.05
N ASN A 184 -3.19 -10.53 1.30
CA ASN A 184 -3.89 -9.42 1.93
C ASN A 184 -3.56 -9.26 3.41
N ALA A 185 -3.21 -10.32 4.14
CA ALA A 185 -2.74 -10.21 5.52
C ALA A 185 -1.48 -9.30 5.64
N GLY A 186 -0.69 -9.20 4.56
CA GLY A 186 0.43 -8.27 4.47
C GLY A 186 0.01 -6.81 4.61
N SER A 187 -1.21 -6.43 4.21
CA SER A 187 -1.70 -5.06 4.40
C SER A 187 -1.84 -4.68 5.87
N GLN A 188 -2.34 -5.61 6.69
CA GLN A 188 -2.52 -5.41 8.12
C GLN A 188 -1.19 -5.41 8.85
N ALA A 189 -0.27 -6.29 8.44
CA ALA A 189 1.10 -6.26 8.93
C ALA A 189 1.79 -4.93 8.58
N GLY A 190 1.65 -4.43 7.36
CA GLY A 190 2.19 -3.13 6.93
C GLY A 190 1.67 -1.97 7.77
N ASN A 191 0.37 -1.93 8.04
CA ASN A 191 -0.21 -0.91 8.93
C ASN A 191 0.41 -0.98 10.35
N ALA A 192 0.50 -2.19 10.93
CA ALA A 192 1.04 -2.39 12.26
C ALA A 192 2.52 -1.98 12.35
N PHE A 193 3.34 -2.41 11.38
CA PHE A 193 4.76 -2.06 11.32
C PHE A 193 4.95 -0.56 11.12
N ALA A 194 4.21 0.05 10.20
CA ALA A 194 4.33 1.48 9.94
C ALA A 194 3.97 2.30 11.18
N LEU A 195 2.87 1.96 11.88
CA LEU A 195 2.48 2.64 13.12
C LEU A 195 3.54 2.49 14.22
N SER A 196 4.05 1.28 14.42
CA SER A 196 5.04 1.00 15.48
C SER A 196 6.38 1.69 15.22
N ILE A 197 6.89 1.57 13.99
CA ILE A 197 8.18 2.14 13.60
C ILE A 197 8.06 3.67 13.46
N GLY A 198 6.96 4.16 12.88
CA GLY A 198 6.74 5.59 12.69
C GLY A 198 6.62 6.35 14.01
N GLY A 199 6.00 5.76 15.04
CA GLY A 199 5.99 6.34 16.39
C GLY A 199 7.39 6.47 17.01
N LEU A 200 8.26 5.46 16.80
CA LEU A 200 9.66 5.50 17.24
C LEU A 200 10.50 6.50 16.43
N MET A 201 10.23 6.66 15.14
CA MET A 201 10.95 7.61 14.29
C MET A 201 10.66 9.06 14.66
N CYS A 202 9.48 9.35 15.22
CA CYS A 202 9.14 10.69 15.68
C CYS A 202 9.93 11.16 16.90
N SER A 203 10.53 10.24 17.68
CA SER A 203 11.35 10.62 18.84
C SER A 203 12.83 10.81 18.49
N TRP A 204 13.22 10.65 17.23
CA TRP A 204 14.61 10.81 16.80
C TRP A 204 14.92 12.27 16.46
N ASP A 205 16.08 12.76 16.90
CA ASP A 205 16.52 14.16 16.75
C ASP A 205 16.86 14.58 15.30
N PHE A 206 16.79 13.67 14.33
CA PHE A 206 17.14 14.00 12.95
C PHE A 206 15.98 14.70 12.23
N ALA A 207 16.15 16.00 11.94
CA ALA A 207 15.22 16.83 11.16
C ALA A 207 13.77 16.78 11.68
N ASP A 208 13.59 16.90 13.01
CA ASP A 208 12.31 16.78 13.71
C ASP A 208 11.64 15.38 13.58
N GLY A 209 12.40 14.36 13.17
CA GLY A 209 12.02 12.94 13.11
C GLY A 209 11.05 12.56 11.98
N TRP A 210 10.11 13.44 11.65
CA TRP A 210 9.02 13.17 10.72
C TRP A 210 9.45 12.91 9.25
N PRO A 211 10.53 13.53 8.68
CA PRO A 211 10.94 13.23 7.31
C PRO A 211 11.40 11.78 7.11
N LEU A 212 11.94 11.16 8.17
CA LEU A 212 12.42 9.77 8.13
C LEU A 212 11.30 8.77 7.85
N ILE A 213 10.07 9.07 8.26
CA ILE A 213 8.89 8.24 8.01
C ILE A 213 8.60 8.17 6.51
N PHE A 214 8.79 9.28 5.80
CA PHE A 214 8.63 9.34 4.35
C PHE A 214 9.77 8.62 3.63
N TYR A 215 11.02 8.94 3.99
CA TYR A 215 12.19 8.35 3.33
C TYR A 215 12.29 6.83 3.54
N SER A 216 12.04 6.34 4.75
CA SER A 216 12.05 4.89 5.03
C SER A 216 10.98 4.14 4.24
N ALA A 217 9.75 4.66 4.21
CA ALA A 217 8.65 4.08 3.43
C ALA A 217 8.90 4.17 1.91
N ALA A 218 9.51 5.25 1.44
CA ALA A 218 9.90 5.42 0.03
C ALA A 218 10.98 4.42 -0.38
N VAL A 219 12.07 4.31 0.39
CA VAL A 219 13.16 3.36 0.10
C VAL A 219 12.64 1.93 0.11
N PHE A 220 11.84 1.55 1.10
CA PHE A 220 11.29 0.20 1.18
C PHE A 220 10.40 -0.13 -0.03
N GLY A 221 9.48 0.76 -0.40
CA GLY A 221 8.62 0.55 -1.57
C GLY A 221 9.39 0.58 -2.90
N PHE A 222 10.40 1.43 -3.03
CA PHE A 222 11.22 1.53 -4.23
C PHE A 222 12.06 0.26 -4.46
N VAL A 223 12.76 -0.19 -3.42
CA VAL A 223 13.54 -1.44 -3.46
C VAL A 223 12.64 -2.63 -3.74
N TRP A 224 11.50 -2.72 -3.06
CA TRP A 224 10.53 -3.78 -3.33
C TRP A 224 10.01 -3.74 -4.78
N GLY A 225 9.71 -2.56 -5.31
CA GLY A 225 9.26 -2.39 -6.70
C GLY A 225 10.29 -2.87 -7.73
N ILE A 226 11.58 -2.61 -7.49
CA ILE A 226 12.68 -3.13 -8.33
C ILE A 226 12.74 -4.66 -8.24
N ILE A 227 12.72 -5.21 -7.02
CA ILE A 227 12.73 -6.66 -6.79
C ILE A 227 11.54 -7.30 -7.52
N TRP A 228 10.34 -6.71 -7.44
CA TRP A 228 9.17 -7.18 -8.14
C TRP A 228 9.39 -7.25 -9.65
N ILE A 229 9.85 -6.17 -10.28
CA ILE A 229 10.06 -6.13 -11.74
C ILE A 229 11.11 -7.15 -12.17
N LEU A 230 12.16 -7.37 -11.38
CA LEU A 230 13.22 -8.31 -11.72
C LEU A 230 12.78 -9.79 -11.55
N PHE A 231 12.10 -10.12 -10.46
CA PHE A 231 11.78 -11.51 -10.11
C PHE A 231 10.39 -11.98 -10.56
N TYR A 232 9.38 -11.11 -10.63
CA TYR A 232 8.03 -11.52 -10.99
C TYR A 232 7.87 -11.70 -12.51
N THR A 233 7.15 -12.76 -12.91
CA THR A 233 6.79 -13.04 -14.32
C THR A 233 5.27 -13.01 -14.51
N ASN A 234 4.79 -12.38 -15.58
CA ASN A 234 3.35 -12.22 -15.83
C ASN A 234 2.58 -13.52 -16.02
N SER A 235 3.23 -14.56 -16.55
CA SER A 235 2.58 -15.85 -16.81
C SER A 235 3.44 -17.00 -16.31
N PRO A 236 2.85 -18.02 -15.66
CA PRO A 236 3.55 -19.25 -15.33
C PRO A 236 4.10 -19.98 -16.56
N ARG A 237 3.56 -19.73 -17.77
CA ARG A 237 4.06 -20.36 -19.01
C ARG A 237 5.47 -19.93 -19.37
N ASN A 238 5.81 -18.68 -19.07
CA ASN A 238 7.07 -18.02 -19.43
C ASN A 238 8.08 -18.03 -18.28
N HIS A 239 7.75 -18.66 -17.15
CA HIS A 239 8.62 -18.67 -15.98
C HIS A 239 9.75 -19.70 -16.17
N ARG A 240 11.01 -19.25 -16.16
CA ARG A 240 12.19 -20.09 -16.47
C ARG A 240 12.42 -21.22 -15.45
N PHE A 241 12.04 -21.01 -14.19
CA PHE A 241 12.30 -21.95 -13.08
C PHE A 241 11.07 -22.72 -12.60
N ILE A 242 9.95 -22.68 -13.34
CA ILE A 242 8.76 -23.44 -12.93
C ILE A 242 8.95 -24.93 -13.26
N SER A 243 8.59 -25.82 -12.32
CA SER A 243 8.56 -27.25 -12.60
C SER A 243 7.46 -27.56 -13.63
N ILE A 244 7.72 -28.49 -14.55
CA ILE A 244 6.74 -28.94 -15.56
C ILE A 244 5.45 -29.43 -14.89
N GLN A 245 5.58 -30.16 -13.77
CA GLN A 245 4.46 -30.65 -12.97
C GLN A 245 3.61 -29.51 -12.38
N GLU A 246 4.25 -28.44 -11.90
CA GLU A 246 3.56 -27.28 -11.35
C GLU A 246 2.84 -26.49 -12.45
N LYS A 247 3.50 -26.33 -13.61
CA LYS A 247 2.95 -25.66 -14.79
C LYS A 247 1.71 -26.38 -15.31
N GLU A 248 1.77 -27.70 -15.49
CA GLU A 248 0.62 -28.51 -15.93
C GLU A 248 -0.54 -28.43 -14.95
N TYR A 249 -0.26 -28.52 -13.65
CA TYR A 249 -1.29 -28.40 -12.63
C TYR A 249 -2.01 -27.05 -12.67
N ILE A 250 -1.29 -25.94 -12.81
CA ILE A 250 -1.92 -24.59 -12.94
C ILE A 250 -2.76 -24.53 -14.22
N LEU A 251 -2.19 -24.92 -15.36
CA LEU A 251 -2.85 -24.80 -16.67
C LEU A 251 -4.10 -25.67 -16.78
N GLN A 252 -4.06 -26.91 -16.28
CA GLN A 252 -5.22 -27.81 -16.27
C GLN A 252 -6.36 -27.23 -15.42
N ASN A 253 -6.05 -26.69 -14.25
CA ASN A 253 -7.05 -26.04 -13.39
C ASN A 253 -7.64 -24.78 -14.05
N THR A 254 -6.83 -23.95 -14.70
CA THR A 254 -7.31 -22.76 -15.42
C THR A 254 -8.13 -23.11 -16.66
N GLN A 255 -7.77 -24.15 -17.42
CA GLN A 255 -8.54 -24.59 -18.61
C GLN A 255 -9.88 -25.25 -18.25
N GLN A 256 -9.93 -26.06 -17.18
CA GLN A 256 -11.19 -26.60 -16.67
C GLN A 256 -12.17 -25.47 -16.28
N GLN A 257 -11.69 -24.33 -15.78
CA GLN A 257 -12.54 -23.18 -15.48
C GLN A 257 -13.15 -22.54 -16.72
N LEU A 258 -12.36 -22.29 -17.77
CA LEU A 258 -12.87 -21.72 -19.02
C LEU A 258 -13.94 -22.64 -19.63
N SER A 259 -13.73 -23.96 -19.56
CA SER A 259 -14.71 -24.95 -20.03
C SER A 259 -15.99 -24.96 -19.19
N ASN A 260 -15.89 -24.89 -17.84
CA ASN A 260 -17.05 -24.87 -16.95
C ASN A 260 -17.82 -23.54 -17.00
N SER A 261 -17.13 -22.40 -17.13
CA SER A 261 -17.78 -21.09 -17.30
C SER A 261 -18.59 -21.06 -18.59
N ASN A 262 -18.00 -21.48 -19.71
CA ASN A 262 -18.72 -21.55 -20.98
C ASN A 262 -19.92 -22.49 -20.90
N LYS A 263 -19.83 -23.64 -20.20
CA LYS A 263 -20.98 -24.55 -20.01
C LYS A 263 -22.12 -23.93 -19.20
N ASN A 264 -21.80 -23.10 -18.20
CA ASN A 264 -22.80 -22.44 -17.38
C ASN A 264 -23.45 -21.25 -18.10
N ASP A 265 -22.73 -20.57 -19.00
CA ASP A 265 -23.28 -19.50 -19.84
C ASP A 265 -24.27 -20.03 -20.90
N PHE A 266 -24.21 -21.32 -21.24
CA PHE A 266 -25.21 -22.03 -22.07
C PHE A 266 -26.40 -22.59 -21.26
N HIS A 267 -26.46 -22.33 -19.95
CA HIS A 267 -27.55 -22.75 -19.06
C HIS A 267 -28.13 -21.53 -18.32
N VAL A 268 -28.46 -20.49 -19.08
CA VAL A 268 -29.33 -19.41 -18.61
C VAL A 268 -30.76 -19.77 -19.03
N PRO A 269 -31.71 -20.01 -18.10
CA PRO A 269 -33.11 -20.22 -18.43
C PRO A 269 -33.77 -18.95 -19.02
#